data_AF-A0A5C4JAY6-F1
#
_entry.id   AF-A0A5C4JAY6-F1
#
_cell.length_a   1.000
_cell.length_b   1.000
_cell.length_c   1.000
_cell.angle_alpha   90.00
_cell.angle_beta   90.00
_cell.angle_gamma   90.00
#
_symmetry.space_group_name_H-M   'P 1'
#
loop_
_entity.id
_entity.type
_entity.pdbx_description
1 polymer ?
#
loop_
_entity_poly.entity_id
_entity_poly.type
_entity_poly.pdbx_seq_one_letter_code
_entity_poly.pdbx_strand_id
1 'polypeptide(L)'
;MRILNSDRLPVDEPDVPEELARELQRQRELAAARRTDELERVRAEAGHGRARADVAEETRLAELARTEREADVRAEADLAQMYRQFRASGARTRIKADMARSGEARALRLEWLRTRNLRVLVPVLIGFGIWSTTGVQQGAAKIMDVDKSDPVWWTLWGLEALLIGAVCWIIIARARLAASGGRLASHAERIGFGCLTTSIFLNLIAAVPTGDADVSGWAVPGAMFAHALGPIGAAVTAHLIGVIDTSISDADPWNEGEGENKRPVPRLAEMDLQPPTVAPARNAPEKDTENEAAAEHAVPVTVWPVPLGNRPALTVIARPTPVKTGKGTGKSTVRTGGDRDAQPDAGTPRRPRPNKGVPVPEAAKPLPRTSRDRTDTELQEQLAELLARGEIEPGVRAVKDALGIGYDRAKRIMAALAEEVTGKADNADLGEVARPLTVVAGGAK
;
A
#
# COMPACT_ATOMS: atom_id res chain seq x y z
N MET A 1 7.23 -100.72 -3.02
CA MET A 1 7.41 -101.62 -1.86
C MET A 1 6.11 -101.58 -1.07
N ARG A 2 5.30 -102.66 -1.09
CA ARG A 2 5.32 -103.75 -0.09
C ARG A 2 5.02 -103.18 1.31
N ILE A 3 3.92 -103.44 2.01
CA ILE A 3 3.20 -104.71 2.30
C ILE A 3 1.83 -104.27 2.88
N LEU A 4 0.69 -104.50 2.22
CA LEU A 4 -0.27 -105.57 2.55
C LEU A 4 -0.22 -106.09 3.99
N ASN A 5 -1.04 -105.57 4.89
CA ASN A 5 -1.57 -106.46 5.94
C ASN A 5 -3.06 -106.20 6.14
N SER A 6 -3.80 -107.04 5.42
CA SER A 6 -5.21 -107.32 5.50
C SER A 6 -5.46 -108.24 6.69
N ASP A 7 -5.89 -107.68 7.82
CA ASP A 7 -6.63 -108.43 8.82
C ASP A 7 -8.13 -108.24 8.55
N ARG A 8 -8.71 -109.30 7.97
CA ARG A 8 -10.15 -109.51 7.82
C ARG A 8 -10.76 -109.63 9.21
N LEU A 9 -11.53 -108.62 9.60
CA LEU A 9 -12.55 -108.79 10.64
C LEU A 9 -13.78 -109.50 10.03
N PRO A 10 -14.45 -110.35 10.83
CA PRO A 10 -15.60 -111.13 10.39
C PRO A 10 -16.75 -110.21 9.98
N VAL A 11 -17.38 -110.55 8.86
CA VAL A 11 -18.66 -110.01 8.44
C VAL A 11 -19.70 -110.69 9.33
N ASP A 12 -20.02 -110.04 10.46
CA ASP A 12 -21.19 -110.39 11.26
C ASP A 12 -22.44 -109.96 10.49
N GLU A 13 -23.25 -110.98 10.21
CA GLU A 13 -24.71 -111.11 10.17
C GLU A 13 -25.63 -109.85 10.09
N PRO A 14 -26.80 -110.00 9.45
CA PRO A 14 -27.61 -108.89 8.93
C PRO A 14 -28.03 -107.90 10.01
N ASP A 15 -27.67 -106.64 9.75
CA ASP A 15 -28.23 -105.41 10.31
C ASP A 15 -29.60 -105.63 10.95
N VAL A 16 -29.61 -105.74 12.28
CA VAL A 16 -30.81 -105.56 13.07
C VAL A 16 -31.19 -104.09 12.86
N PRO A 17 -32.38 -103.76 12.32
CA PRO A 17 -32.77 -102.38 12.01
C PRO A 17 -32.68 -101.46 13.23
N GLU A 18 -32.70 -102.01 14.44
CA GLU A 18 -32.50 -101.29 15.70
C GLU A 18 -31.07 -100.82 15.93
N GLU A 19 -30.04 -101.55 15.51
CA GLU A 19 -28.64 -101.15 15.69
C GLU A 19 -28.26 -100.04 14.72
N LEU A 20 -28.71 -100.15 13.46
CA LEU A 20 -28.60 -99.07 12.49
C LEU A 20 -29.37 -97.81 12.94
N ALA A 21 -30.56 -97.98 13.54
CA ALA A 21 -31.32 -96.87 14.11
C ALA A 21 -30.58 -96.19 15.28
N ARG A 22 -29.96 -96.98 16.18
CA ARG A 22 -29.15 -96.43 17.29
C ARG A 22 -27.91 -95.70 16.80
N GLU A 23 -27.21 -96.23 15.79
CA GLU A 23 -26.02 -95.58 15.23
C GLU A 23 -26.39 -94.31 14.46
N LEU A 24 -27.49 -94.31 13.69
CA LEU A 24 -28.02 -93.09 13.06
C LEU A 24 -28.47 -92.06 14.09
N GLN A 25 -29.05 -92.48 15.21
CA GLN A 25 -29.42 -91.58 16.32
C GLN A 25 -28.17 -90.96 16.95
N ARG A 26 -27.15 -91.76 17.24
CA ARG A 26 -25.85 -91.31 17.75
C ARG A 26 -25.16 -90.33 16.79
N GLN A 27 -25.18 -90.61 15.49
CA GLN A 27 -24.64 -89.70 14.48
C GLN A 27 -25.42 -88.40 14.39
N ARG A 28 -26.76 -88.45 14.54
CA ARG A 28 -27.60 -87.24 14.60
C ARG A 28 -27.30 -86.41 15.86
N GLU A 29 -27.11 -87.04 17.01
CA GLU A 29 -26.76 -86.38 18.27
C GLU A 29 -25.37 -85.72 18.18
N LEU A 30 -24.36 -86.42 17.64
CA LEU A 30 -23.03 -85.85 17.41
C LEU A 30 -23.06 -84.71 16.38
N ALA A 31 -23.85 -84.85 15.31
CA ALA A 31 -24.03 -83.79 14.32
C ALA A 31 -24.79 -82.58 14.89
N ALA A 32 -25.73 -82.79 15.81
CA ALA A 32 -26.41 -81.74 16.53
C ALA A 32 -25.46 -81.01 17.49
N ALA A 33 -24.65 -81.75 18.27
CA ALA A 33 -23.64 -81.19 19.17
C ALA A 33 -22.57 -80.38 18.43
N ARG A 34 -22.08 -80.87 17.28
CA ARG A 34 -21.14 -80.10 16.44
C ARG A 34 -21.78 -78.81 15.91
N ARG A 35 -23.05 -78.86 15.49
CA ARG A 35 -23.79 -77.66 15.05
C ARG A 35 -23.99 -76.66 16.20
N THR A 36 -24.26 -77.11 17.42
CA THR A 36 -24.39 -76.19 18.56
C THR A 36 -23.05 -75.54 18.90
N ASP A 37 -21.95 -76.30 18.92
CA ASP A 37 -20.61 -75.76 19.16
C ASP A 37 -20.18 -74.78 18.08
N GLU A 38 -20.47 -75.08 16.80
CA GLU A 38 -20.21 -74.16 15.68
C GLU A 38 -21.04 -72.87 15.81
N LEU A 39 -22.32 -72.96 16.18
CA LEU A 39 -23.17 -71.79 16.38
C LEU A 39 -22.71 -70.95 17.59
N GLU A 40 -22.29 -71.59 18.68
CA GLU A 40 -21.73 -70.91 19.85
C GLU A 40 -20.40 -70.23 19.51
N ARG A 41 -19.53 -70.88 18.76
CA ARG A 41 -18.28 -70.30 18.27
C ARG A 41 -18.55 -69.10 17.37
N VAL A 42 -19.47 -69.21 16.42
CA VAL A 42 -19.85 -68.09 15.54
C VAL A 42 -20.46 -66.93 16.34
N ARG A 43 -21.27 -67.20 17.37
CA ARG A 43 -21.81 -66.17 18.27
C ARG A 43 -20.71 -65.49 19.08
N ALA A 44 -19.75 -66.25 19.61
CA ALA A 44 -18.61 -65.70 20.34
C ALA A 44 -17.70 -64.86 19.44
N GLU A 45 -17.42 -65.33 18.21
CA GLU A 45 -16.65 -64.59 17.21
C GLU A 45 -17.38 -63.30 16.78
N ALA A 46 -18.70 -63.35 16.59
CA ALA A 46 -19.50 -62.16 16.28
C ALA A 46 -19.54 -61.17 17.45
N GLY A 47 -19.63 -61.66 18.69
CA GLY A 47 -19.58 -60.83 19.90
C GLY A 47 -18.23 -60.12 20.05
N HIS A 48 -17.13 -60.85 19.85
CA HIS A 48 -15.78 -60.29 19.86
C HIS A 48 -15.53 -59.29 18.74
N GLY A 49 -16.10 -59.53 17.56
CA GLY A 49 -16.07 -58.62 16.42
C GLY A 49 -16.74 -57.27 16.71
N ARG A 50 -17.92 -57.30 17.36
CA ARG A 50 -18.63 -56.07 17.79
C ARG A 50 -17.85 -55.32 18.85
N ALA A 51 -17.37 -56.01 19.89
CA ALA A 51 -16.58 -55.36 20.95
C ALA A 51 -15.31 -54.68 20.41
N ARG A 52 -14.64 -55.27 19.42
CA ARG A 52 -13.50 -54.63 18.73
C ARG A 52 -13.90 -53.42 17.90
N ALA A 53 -15.06 -53.48 17.24
CA ALA A 53 -15.58 -52.36 16.48
C ALA A 53 -15.93 -51.17 17.38
N ASP A 54 -16.58 -51.42 18.52
CA ASP A 54 -16.95 -50.40 19.51
C ASP A 54 -15.70 -49.72 20.08
N VAL A 55 -14.67 -50.50 20.48
CA VAL A 55 -13.40 -49.95 20.96
C VAL A 55 -12.67 -49.14 19.88
N ALA A 56 -12.73 -49.59 18.62
CA ALA A 56 -12.12 -48.84 17.50
C ALA A 56 -12.86 -47.51 17.25
N GLU A 57 -14.19 -47.49 17.39
CA GLU A 57 -15.00 -46.29 17.28
C GLU A 57 -14.73 -45.32 18.45
N GLU A 58 -14.70 -45.80 19.68
CA GLU A 58 -14.35 -45.00 20.87
C GLU A 58 -12.95 -44.40 20.73
N THR A 59 -11.98 -45.19 20.26
CA THR A 59 -10.60 -44.71 20.05
C THR A 59 -10.59 -43.60 18.99
N ARG A 60 -11.33 -43.77 17.89
CA ARG A 60 -11.44 -42.77 16.82
C ARG A 60 -12.12 -41.48 17.31
N LEU A 61 -13.18 -41.58 18.11
CA LEU A 61 -13.86 -40.44 18.70
C LEU A 61 -12.96 -39.73 19.73
N ALA A 62 -12.21 -40.47 20.52
CA ALA A 62 -11.24 -39.91 21.46
C ALA A 62 -10.09 -39.19 20.74
N GLU A 63 -9.61 -39.72 19.62
CA GLU A 63 -8.62 -39.04 18.77
C GLU A 63 -9.18 -37.75 18.15
N LEU A 64 -10.40 -37.80 17.60
CA LEU A 64 -11.07 -36.60 17.07
C LEU A 64 -11.25 -35.53 18.15
N ALA A 65 -11.73 -35.91 19.33
CA ALA A 65 -11.88 -34.99 20.45
C ALA A 65 -10.54 -34.39 20.92
N ARG A 66 -9.42 -35.13 20.83
CA ARG A 66 -8.09 -34.57 21.08
C ARG A 66 -7.69 -33.55 20.02
N THR A 67 -7.92 -33.86 18.73
CA THR A 67 -7.60 -32.94 17.63
C THR A 67 -8.42 -31.66 17.66
N GLU A 68 -9.70 -31.75 18.08
CA GLU A 68 -10.58 -30.59 18.24
C GLU A 68 -10.08 -29.67 19.35
N ARG A 69 -9.75 -30.22 20.53
CA ARG A 69 -9.16 -29.44 21.63
C ARG A 69 -7.83 -28.79 21.24
N GLU A 70 -6.99 -29.49 20.48
CA GLU A 70 -5.74 -28.90 19.98
C GLU A 70 -6.00 -27.74 18.98
N ALA A 71 -7.03 -27.86 18.15
CA ALA A 71 -7.44 -26.82 17.22
C ALA A 71 -7.98 -25.59 17.97
N ASP A 72 -8.80 -25.80 19.00
CA ASP A 72 -9.36 -24.74 19.84
C ASP A 72 -8.26 -23.98 20.58
N VAL A 73 -7.31 -24.70 21.20
CA VAL A 73 -6.16 -24.08 21.89
C VAL A 73 -5.31 -23.25 20.92
N ARG A 74 -5.13 -23.70 19.68
CA ARG A 74 -4.42 -22.92 18.64
C ARG A 74 -5.21 -21.69 18.22
N ALA A 75 -6.52 -21.81 18.01
CA ALA A 75 -7.38 -20.69 17.65
C ALA A 75 -7.40 -19.62 18.76
N GLU A 76 -7.47 -20.03 20.03
CA GLU A 76 -7.37 -19.13 21.17
C GLU A 76 -6.00 -18.44 21.25
N ALA A 77 -4.91 -19.18 21.03
CA ALA A 77 -3.56 -18.63 21.00
C ALA A 77 -3.37 -17.59 19.88
N ASP A 78 -3.91 -17.87 18.69
CA ASP A 78 -3.88 -16.98 17.53
C ASP A 78 -4.71 -15.71 17.79
N LEU A 79 -5.92 -15.84 18.35
CA LEU A 79 -6.74 -14.69 18.74
C LEU A 79 -6.02 -13.84 19.80
N ALA A 80 -5.43 -14.47 20.82
CA ALA A 80 -4.66 -13.77 21.85
C ALA A 80 -3.45 -13.04 21.24
N GLN A 81 -2.78 -13.62 20.23
CA GLN A 81 -1.71 -12.97 19.49
C GLN A 81 -2.23 -11.76 18.69
N MET A 82 -3.35 -11.89 17.98
CA MET A 82 -3.97 -10.78 17.24
C MET A 82 -4.34 -9.63 18.18
N TYR A 83 -4.98 -9.91 19.33
CA TYR A 83 -5.31 -8.88 20.32
C TYR A 83 -4.08 -8.16 20.87
N ARG A 84 -2.99 -8.88 21.14
CA ARG A 84 -1.70 -8.27 21.54
C ARG A 84 -1.15 -7.36 20.44
N GLN A 85 -1.20 -7.79 19.18
CA GLN A 85 -0.78 -6.98 18.04
C GLN A 85 -1.64 -5.73 17.85
N PHE A 86 -2.96 -5.82 17.96
CA PHE A 86 -3.87 -4.68 17.87
C PHE A 86 -3.69 -3.69 19.03
N ARG A 87 -3.45 -4.18 20.25
CA ARG A 87 -3.11 -3.30 21.38
C ARG A 87 -1.80 -2.57 21.15
N ALA A 88 -0.77 -3.27 20.68
CA ALA A 88 0.52 -2.67 20.37
C ALA A 88 0.42 -1.63 19.23
N SER A 89 -0.36 -1.91 18.18
CA SER A 89 -0.57 -0.97 17.07
C SER A 89 -1.42 0.24 17.48
N GLY A 90 -2.44 0.03 18.31
CA GLY A 90 -3.25 1.08 18.92
C GLY A 90 -2.43 2.01 19.81
N ALA A 91 -1.57 1.46 20.67
CA ALA A 91 -0.65 2.23 21.51
C ALA A 91 0.33 3.07 20.67
N ARG A 92 0.94 2.48 19.63
CA ARG A 92 1.81 3.21 18.70
C ARG A 92 1.08 4.36 18.00
N THR A 93 -0.17 4.14 17.61
CA THR A 93 -0.98 5.17 16.94
C THR A 93 -1.31 6.32 17.88
N ARG A 94 -1.63 6.03 19.14
CA ARG A 94 -1.85 7.05 20.18
C ARG A 94 -0.59 7.86 20.45
N ILE A 95 0.54 7.17 20.70
CA ILE A 95 1.85 7.84 20.90
C ILE A 95 2.18 8.73 19.70
N LYS A 96 2.00 8.25 18.47
CA LYS A 96 2.22 9.09 17.27
C LYS A 96 1.29 10.30 17.21
N ALA A 97 0.02 10.14 17.54
CA ALA A 97 -0.95 11.24 17.57
C ALA A 97 -0.61 12.27 18.66
N ASP A 98 -0.09 11.81 19.80
CA ASP A 98 0.34 12.65 20.91
C ASP A 98 1.63 13.38 20.57
N MET A 99 2.64 12.69 20.04
CA MET A 99 3.86 13.30 19.50
C MET A 99 3.53 14.34 18.41
N ALA A 100 2.57 14.07 17.54
CA ALA A 100 2.16 15.03 16.51
C ALA A 100 1.50 16.29 17.09
N ARG A 101 0.90 16.22 18.28
CA ARG A 101 0.28 17.35 18.98
C ARG A 101 1.27 18.18 19.79
N SER A 102 2.47 17.65 20.08
CA SER A 102 3.53 18.36 20.81
C SER A 102 3.92 19.69 20.15
N GLY A 103 4.40 20.63 20.97
CA GLY A 103 4.88 21.94 20.48
C GLY A 103 6.03 21.82 19.48
N GLU A 104 6.93 20.84 19.68
CA GLU A 104 8.05 20.56 18.76
C GLU A 104 7.56 20.10 17.38
N ALA A 105 6.57 19.20 17.33
CA ALA A 105 5.98 18.76 16.07
C ALA A 105 5.18 19.89 15.39
N ARG A 106 4.61 20.84 16.13
CA ARG A 106 4.00 22.05 15.58
C ARG A 106 5.07 22.98 14.99
N ALA A 107 6.17 23.22 15.71
CA ALA A 107 7.29 24.04 15.24
C ALA A 107 7.92 23.47 13.96
N LEU A 108 8.19 22.16 13.91
CA LEU A 108 8.70 21.49 12.70
C LEU A 108 7.71 21.59 11.53
N ARG A 109 6.40 21.50 11.79
CA ARG A 109 5.38 21.69 10.74
C ARG A 109 5.37 23.12 10.22
N LEU A 110 5.52 24.11 11.08
CA LEU A 110 5.63 25.52 10.68
C LEU A 110 6.89 25.76 9.83
N GLU A 111 8.04 25.21 10.22
CA GLU A 111 9.27 25.30 9.44
C GLU A 111 9.16 24.59 8.08
N TRP A 112 8.52 23.42 8.06
CA TRP A 112 8.28 22.69 6.81
C TRP A 112 7.31 23.44 5.90
N LEU A 113 6.26 24.05 6.46
CA LEU A 113 5.34 24.91 5.73
C LEU A 113 6.07 26.14 5.15
N ARG A 114 6.95 26.78 5.93
CA ARG A 114 7.78 27.90 5.47
C ARG A 114 8.63 27.49 4.27
N THR A 115 9.35 26.38 4.40
CA THR A 115 10.23 25.85 3.35
C THR A 115 9.43 25.47 2.10
N ARG A 116 8.29 24.81 2.27
CA ARG A 116 7.42 24.39 1.16
C ARG A 116 6.80 25.58 0.46
N ASN A 117 6.35 26.59 1.22
CA ASN A 117 5.79 27.80 0.66
C ASN A 117 6.82 28.55 -0.19
N LEU A 118 8.03 28.75 0.33
CA LEU A 118 9.12 29.36 -0.43
C LEU A 118 9.47 28.55 -1.68
N ARG A 119 9.51 27.21 -1.57
CA ARG A 119 9.81 26.34 -2.71
C ARG A 119 8.76 26.43 -3.84
N VAL A 120 7.53 26.80 -3.54
CA VAL A 120 6.45 26.97 -4.54
C VAL A 120 6.37 28.41 -5.03
N LEU A 121 6.36 29.40 -4.14
CA LEU A 121 6.16 30.80 -4.50
C LEU A 121 7.39 31.43 -5.15
N VAL A 122 8.61 31.01 -4.82
CA VAL A 122 9.83 31.56 -5.43
C VAL A 122 9.89 31.25 -6.94
N PRO A 123 9.68 30.01 -7.42
CA PRO A 123 9.59 29.74 -8.85
C PRO A 123 8.46 30.51 -9.56
N VAL A 124 7.30 30.68 -8.92
CA VAL A 124 6.19 31.47 -9.47
C VAL A 124 6.60 32.93 -9.63
N LEU A 125 7.26 33.50 -8.62
CA LEU A 125 7.82 34.84 -8.65
C LEU A 125 8.86 35.00 -9.78
N ILE A 126 9.75 34.01 -9.94
CA ILE A 126 10.74 34.00 -11.04
C ILE A 126 10.02 33.94 -12.39
N GLY A 127 8.97 33.12 -12.53
CA GLY A 127 8.17 33.03 -13.75
C GLY A 127 7.54 34.37 -14.13
N PHE A 128 6.90 35.05 -13.18
CA PHE A 128 6.35 36.39 -13.40
C PHE A 128 7.44 37.44 -13.68
N GLY A 129 8.61 37.30 -13.06
CA GLY A 129 9.76 38.15 -13.35
C GLY A 129 10.22 37.99 -14.79
N ILE A 130 10.49 36.76 -15.25
CA ILE A 130 10.89 36.50 -16.63
C ILE A 130 9.82 36.98 -17.63
N TRP A 131 8.54 36.79 -17.31
CA TRP A 131 7.43 37.26 -18.15
C TRP A 131 7.42 38.79 -18.26
N SER A 132 7.56 39.49 -17.12
CA SER A 132 7.58 40.95 -17.11
C SER A 132 8.71 41.50 -17.99
N THR A 133 9.87 40.82 -18.05
CA THR A 133 11.13 41.34 -18.62
C THR A 133 10.98 41.73 -20.07
N THR A 134 10.17 40.96 -20.79
CA THR A 134 9.85 41.25 -22.18
C THR A 134 9.07 42.56 -22.36
N GLY A 135 8.19 42.92 -21.43
CA GLY A 135 7.41 44.14 -21.47
C GLY A 135 8.24 45.38 -21.13
N VAL A 136 9.05 45.33 -20.07
CA VAL A 136 9.78 46.51 -19.60
C VAL A 136 10.87 46.87 -20.61
N GLN A 137 11.51 45.85 -21.18
CA GLN A 137 12.49 46.02 -22.23
C GLN A 137 11.89 46.74 -23.45
N GLN A 138 10.73 46.28 -23.94
CA GLN A 138 10.04 46.89 -25.08
C GLN A 138 9.58 48.32 -24.77
N GLY A 139 9.03 48.56 -23.57
CA GLY A 139 8.57 49.88 -23.15
C GLY A 139 9.71 50.88 -23.00
N ALA A 140 10.81 50.47 -22.37
CA ALA A 140 11.98 51.33 -22.20
C ALA A 140 12.69 51.63 -23.54
N ALA A 141 12.83 50.63 -24.41
CA ALA A 141 13.40 50.82 -25.75
C ALA A 141 12.57 51.82 -26.55
N LYS A 142 11.24 51.75 -26.43
CA LYS A 142 10.32 52.68 -27.07
C LYS A 142 10.40 54.11 -26.55
N ILE A 143 10.54 54.31 -25.23
CA ILE A 143 10.69 55.65 -24.64
C ILE A 143 12.02 56.28 -25.06
N MET A 144 13.07 55.48 -25.17
CA MET A 144 14.41 55.95 -25.52
C MET A 144 14.66 55.99 -27.03
N ASP A 145 13.68 55.60 -27.84
CA ASP A 145 13.79 55.46 -29.30
C ASP A 145 15.03 54.65 -29.74
N VAL A 146 15.27 53.54 -29.04
CA VAL A 146 16.46 52.69 -29.22
C VAL A 146 16.16 51.53 -30.16
N ASP A 147 16.97 51.41 -31.21
CA ASP A 147 16.83 50.35 -32.19
C ASP A 147 17.39 49.01 -31.69
N LYS A 148 16.92 47.91 -32.29
CA LYS A 148 17.37 46.54 -31.95
C LYS A 148 18.87 46.32 -32.23
N SER A 149 19.46 47.14 -33.10
CA SER A 149 20.89 47.10 -33.42
C SER A 149 21.75 47.76 -32.34
N ASP A 150 21.17 48.60 -31.49
CA ASP A 150 21.96 49.35 -30.52
C ASP A 150 22.36 48.49 -29.33
N PRO A 151 23.60 48.65 -28.82
CA PRO A 151 24.04 47.93 -27.62
C PRO A 151 23.18 48.29 -26.39
N VAL A 152 22.58 49.49 -26.38
CA VAL A 152 21.67 49.94 -25.33
C VAL A 152 20.44 49.04 -25.23
N TRP A 153 19.94 48.49 -26.35
CA TRP A 153 18.82 47.54 -26.37
C TRP A 153 19.10 46.31 -25.50
N TRP A 154 20.34 45.81 -25.52
CA TRP A 154 20.76 44.68 -24.69
C TRP A 154 20.89 45.06 -23.21
N THR A 155 21.34 46.27 -22.90
CA THR A 155 21.42 46.73 -21.50
C THR A 155 20.05 46.89 -20.85
N LEU A 156 19.02 47.20 -21.62
CA LEU A 156 17.64 47.34 -21.14
C LEU A 156 17.06 46.03 -20.60
N TRP A 157 17.57 44.86 -21.03
CA TRP A 157 17.21 43.58 -20.41
C TRP A 157 17.63 43.49 -18.93
N GLY A 158 18.72 44.15 -18.56
CA GLY A 158 19.20 44.19 -17.17
C GLY A 158 18.40 45.11 -16.27
N LEU A 159 17.70 46.10 -16.83
CA LEU A 159 16.93 47.10 -16.08
C LEU A 159 15.83 46.43 -15.25
N GLU A 160 15.09 45.50 -15.85
CA GLU A 160 14.02 44.83 -15.12
C GLU A 160 14.55 43.90 -14.04
N ALA A 161 15.57 43.09 -14.33
CA ALA A 161 16.17 42.21 -13.33
C ALA A 161 16.65 43.01 -12.10
N LEU A 162 17.13 44.24 -12.31
CA LEU A 162 17.50 45.16 -11.26
C LEU A 162 16.28 45.69 -10.48
N LEU A 163 15.22 46.14 -11.16
CA LEU A 163 14.00 46.63 -10.52
C LEU A 163 13.29 45.54 -9.69
N ILE A 164 13.10 44.36 -10.29
CA ILE A 164 12.50 43.20 -9.61
C ILE A 164 13.42 42.73 -8.49
N GLY A 165 14.73 42.67 -8.72
CA GLY A 165 15.72 42.34 -7.69
C GLY A 165 15.63 43.27 -6.48
N ALA A 166 15.51 44.58 -6.70
CA ALA A 166 15.36 45.56 -5.64
C ALA A 166 14.05 45.39 -4.85
N VAL A 167 12.92 45.19 -5.53
CA VAL A 167 11.62 44.95 -4.88
C VAL A 167 11.63 43.64 -4.09
N CYS A 168 12.12 42.55 -4.68
CA CYS A 168 12.28 41.26 -4.00
C CYS A 168 13.18 41.37 -2.78
N TRP A 169 14.30 42.10 -2.89
CA TRP A 169 15.21 42.36 -1.79
C TRP A 169 14.54 43.12 -0.65
N ILE A 170 13.78 44.18 -0.94
CA ILE A 170 13.02 44.94 0.07
C ILE A 170 12.00 44.05 0.78
N ILE A 171 11.30 43.18 0.05
CA ILE A 171 10.30 42.25 0.62
C ILE A 171 10.99 41.20 1.51
N ILE A 172 12.12 40.64 1.07
CA ILE A 172 12.92 39.69 1.86
C ILE A 172 13.47 40.37 3.12
N ALA A 173 14.01 41.58 3.00
CA ALA A 173 14.52 42.35 4.13
C ALA A 173 13.41 42.67 5.14
N ARG A 174 12.22 43.05 4.66
CA ARG A 174 11.01 43.25 5.50
C ARG A 174 10.65 41.98 6.26
N ALA A 175 10.56 40.85 5.57
CA ALA A 175 10.21 39.56 6.18
C ALA A 175 11.26 39.14 7.24
N ARG A 176 12.55 39.30 6.95
CA ARG A 176 13.63 39.01 7.91
C ARG A 176 13.62 39.94 9.12
N LEU A 177 13.40 41.24 8.92
CA LEU A 177 13.29 42.18 10.04
C LEU A 177 12.07 41.87 10.90
N ALA A 178 10.92 41.58 10.30
CA ALA A 178 9.71 41.19 11.02
C ALA A 178 9.93 39.93 11.86
N ALA A 179 10.61 38.91 11.31
CA ALA A 179 10.97 37.70 12.04
C ALA A 179 11.91 37.96 13.24
N SER A 180 12.66 39.07 13.24
CA SER A 180 13.50 39.51 14.37
C SER A 180 12.80 40.48 15.33
N GLY A 181 11.49 40.74 15.15
CA GLY A 181 10.72 41.72 15.91
C GLY A 181 10.97 43.18 15.50
N GLY A 182 11.74 43.40 14.44
CA GLY A 182 12.02 44.71 13.86
C GLY A 182 10.95 45.14 12.87
N ARG A 183 10.83 46.45 12.64
CA ARG A 183 9.99 47.02 11.57
C ARG A 183 10.90 47.69 10.54
N LEU A 184 10.65 47.40 9.26
CA LEU A 184 11.33 48.12 8.17
C LEU A 184 10.84 49.57 8.15
N ALA A 185 11.74 50.52 7.94
CA ALA A 185 11.38 51.93 7.82
C ALA A 185 10.37 52.15 6.68
N SER A 186 9.36 53.00 6.91
CA SER A 186 8.31 53.31 5.94
C SER A 186 8.85 53.86 4.60
N HIS A 187 10.06 54.43 4.60
CA HIS A 187 10.75 54.87 3.40
C HIS A 187 11.09 53.74 2.43
N ALA A 188 11.44 52.55 2.92
CA ALA A 188 11.76 51.42 2.05
C ALA A 188 10.51 50.86 1.35
N GLU A 189 9.35 50.94 2.00
CA GLU A 189 8.07 50.58 1.39
C GLU A 189 7.71 51.55 0.26
N ARG A 190 7.94 52.86 0.45
CA ARG A 190 7.76 53.87 -0.61
C ARG A 190 8.67 53.61 -1.81
N ILE A 191 9.92 53.21 -1.58
CA ILE A 191 10.86 52.84 -2.65
C ILE A 191 10.34 51.61 -3.42
N GLY A 192 9.86 50.58 -2.69
CA GLY A 192 9.26 49.39 -3.30
C GLY A 192 8.04 49.71 -4.16
N PHE A 193 7.12 50.53 -3.66
CA PHE A 193 5.99 51.04 -4.44
C PHE A 193 6.45 51.83 -5.67
N GLY A 194 7.46 52.70 -5.53
CA GLY A 194 8.03 53.45 -6.63
C GLY A 194 8.54 52.54 -7.75
N CYS A 195 9.39 51.56 -7.42
CA CYS A 195 9.92 50.60 -8.40
C CYS A 195 8.81 49.80 -9.11
N LEU A 196 7.78 49.39 -8.37
CA LEU A 196 6.65 48.64 -8.90
C LEU A 196 5.77 49.51 -9.82
N THR A 197 5.47 50.74 -9.42
CA THR A 197 4.74 51.69 -10.25
C THR A 197 5.51 52.00 -11.54
N THR A 198 6.83 52.19 -11.45
CA THR A 198 7.69 52.38 -12.63
C THR A 198 7.66 51.17 -13.56
N SER A 199 7.76 49.94 -13.03
CA SER A 199 7.68 48.71 -13.83
C SER A 199 6.33 48.55 -14.54
N ILE A 200 5.23 48.79 -13.83
CA ILE A 200 3.87 48.76 -14.42
C ILE A 200 3.74 49.82 -15.52
N PHE A 201 4.23 51.03 -15.26
CA PHE A 201 4.17 52.13 -16.23
C PHE A 201 4.95 51.83 -17.51
N LEU A 202 6.17 51.28 -17.39
CA LEU A 202 6.97 50.88 -18.54
C LEU A 202 6.28 49.78 -19.37
N ASN A 203 5.64 48.78 -18.72
CA ASN A 203 4.87 47.75 -19.41
C ASN A 203 3.63 48.29 -20.11
N LEU A 204 2.95 49.27 -19.53
CA LEU A 204 1.79 49.90 -20.17
C LEU A 204 2.20 50.68 -21.42
N ILE A 205 3.33 51.39 -21.39
CA ILE A 205 3.85 52.13 -22.54
C ILE A 205 4.22 51.19 -23.70
N ALA A 206 4.78 50.02 -23.39
CA ALA A 206 5.08 48.99 -24.39
C ALA A 206 3.84 48.56 -25.18
N ALA A 207 2.70 48.46 -24.48
CA ALA A 207 1.45 47.96 -25.04
C ALA A 207 0.66 49.00 -25.88
N VAL A 208 1.01 50.29 -25.81
CA VAL A 208 0.35 51.32 -26.63
C VAL A 208 0.76 51.11 -28.09
N PRO A 209 -0.15 50.88 -29.05
CA PRO A 209 0.24 50.78 -30.45
C PRO A 209 0.77 52.13 -30.95
N THR A 210 1.92 52.13 -31.62
CA THR A 210 2.47 53.30 -32.34
C THR A 210 2.31 53.06 -33.83
N GLY A 211 1.20 53.52 -34.40
CA GLY A 211 0.93 53.48 -35.84
C GLY A 211 -0.56 53.64 -36.16
N ASP A 212 -0.88 54.14 -37.36
CA ASP A 212 -2.24 54.39 -37.89
C ASP A 212 -3.03 53.10 -38.21
N ALA A 213 -2.70 51.98 -37.58
CA ALA A 213 -3.44 50.74 -37.79
C ALA A 213 -4.80 50.85 -37.06
N ASP A 214 -5.90 50.56 -37.76
CA ASP A 214 -7.24 50.42 -37.18
C ASP A 214 -7.26 49.24 -36.20
N VAL A 215 -6.80 49.48 -34.96
CA VAL A 215 -6.82 48.48 -33.90
C VAL A 215 -8.19 48.48 -33.27
N SER A 216 -8.84 47.31 -33.23
CA SER A 216 -10.06 47.06 -32.45
C SER A 216 -9.96 47.73 -31.07
N GLY A 217 -10.97 48.52 -30.69
CA GLY A 217 -10.96 49.27 -29.42
C GLY A 217 -10.75 48.41 -28.16
N TRP A 218 -10.91 47.08 -28.26
CA TRP A 218 -10.65 46.12 -27.19
C TRP A 218 -9.24 45.52 -27.20
N ALA A 219 -8.50 45.63 -28.30
CA ALA A 219 -7.15 45.09 -28.42
C ALA A 219 -6.14 45.86 -27.56
N VAL A 220 -6.31 47.19 -27.45
CA VAL A 220 -5.40 48.05 -26.67
C VAL A 220 -5.52 47.76 -25.15
N PRO A 221 -6.73 47.74 -24.54
CA PRO A 221 -6.88 47.32 -23.14
C PRO A 221 -6.40 45.88 -22.89
N GLY A 222 -6.65 44.96 -23.83
CA GLY A 222 -6.22 43.56 -23.72
C GLY A 222 -4.71 43.40 -23.70
N ALA A 223 -4.00 44.10 -24.59
CA ALA A 223 -2.54 44.12 -24.61
C ALA A 223 -1.96 44.78 -23.34
N MET A 224 -2.51 45.93 -22.93
CA MET A 224 -2.10 46.62 -21.70
C MET A 224 -2.26 45.72 -20.47
N PHE A 225 -3.36 44.97 -20.39
CA PHE A 225 -3.60 44.02 -19.31
C PHE A 225 -2.61 42.84 -19.35
N ALA A 226 -2.37 42.26 -20.53
CA ALA A 226 -1.44 41.14 -20.69
C ALA A 226 0.01 41.50 -20.28
N HIS A 227 0.44 42.73 -20.58
CA HIS A 227 1.76 43.24 -20.19
C HIS A 227 1.82 43.64 -18.71
N ALA A 228 0.75 44.18 -18.13
CA ALA A 228 0.70 44.51 -16.70
C ALA A 228 0.62 43.27 -15.78
N LEU A 229 0.18 42.12 -16.32
CA LEU A 229 -0.01 40.89 -15.55
C LEU A 229 1.30 40.38 -14.91
N GLY A 230 2.45 40.56 -15.58
CA GLY A 230 3.76 40.15 -15.06
C GLY A 230 4.13 40.87 -13.76
N PRO A 231 4.31 42.21 -13.77
CA PRO A 231 4.64 42.99 -12.58
C PRO A 231 3.62 42.83 -11.45
N ILE A 232 2.32 42.84 -11.78
CA ILE A 232 1.25 42.68 -10.78
C ILE A 232 1.32 41.27 -10.17
N GLY A 233 1.48 40.23 -10.99
CA GLY A 233 1.65 38.85 -10.53
C GLY A 233 2.87 38.66 -9.63
N ALA A 234 4.01 39.24 -10.01
CA ALA A 234 5.24 39.23 -9.21
C ALA A 234 5.03 39.93 -7.86
N ALA A 235 4.42 41.11 -7.86
CA ALA A 235 4.14 41.88 -6.66
C ALA A 235 3.20 41.17 -5.69
N VAL A 236 2.10 40.63 -6.20
CA VAL A 236 1.12 39.88 -5.41
C VAL A 236 1.76 38.62 -4.83
N THR A 237 2.55 37.90 -5.63
CA THR A 237 3.27 36.70 -5.18
C THR A 237 4.27 37.04 -4.07
N ALA A 238 5.05 38.12 -4.23
CA ALA A 238 6.02 38.53 -3.23
C ALA A 238 5.36 39.06 -1.95
N HIS A 239 4.24 39.79 -2.07
CA HIS A 239 3.42 40.18 -0.92
C HIS A 239 2.88 38.96 -0.18
N LEU A 240 2.37 37.97 -0.91
CA LEU A 240 1.86 36.72 -0.34
C LEU A 240 2.95 35.93 0.39
N ILE A 241 4.18 35.88 -0.13
CA ILE A 241 5.33 35.30 0.58
C ILE A 241 5.51 36.00 1.94
N GLY A 242 5.51 37.33 1.96
CA GLY A 242 5.66 38.11 3.19
C GLY A 242 4.54 37.92 4.20
N VAL A 243 3.28 37.89 3.73
CA VAL A 243 2.10 37.63 4.58
C VAL A 243 2.20 36.25 5.21
N ILE A 244 2.47 35.21 4.41
CA ILE A 244 2.57 33.83 4.94
C ILE A 244 3.76 33.70 5.90
N ASP A 245 4.91 34.30 5.61
CA ASP A 245 6.07 34.26 6.51
C ASP A 245 5.77 34.96 7.85
N THR A 246 5.03 36.07 7.80
CA THR A 246 4.57 36.79 9.01
C THR A 246 3.58 35.92 9.79
N SER A 247 2.57 35.36 9.14
CA SER A 247 1.60 34.46 9.79
C SER A 247 2.24 33.22 10.41
N ILE A 248 3.29 32.66 9.77
CA ILE A 248 4.06 31.54 10.33
C ILE A 248 4.90 31.98 11.52
N SER A 249 5.45 33.19 11.49
CA SER A 249 6.26 33.75 12.59
C SER A 249 5.42 34.14 13.80
N ASP A 250 4.20 34.63 13.57
CA ASP A 250 3.21 34.98 14.60
C ASP A 250 2.54 33.73 15.19
N ALA A 251 2.52 32.61 14.45
CA ALA A 251 2.03 31.34 14.94
C ALA A 251 2.94 30.82 16.06
N ASP A 252 2.46 30.93 17.30
CA ASP A 252 3.15 30.41 18.48
C ASP A 252 2.96 28.89 18.56
N PRO A 253 3.99 28.05 18.30
CA PRO A 253 3.84 26.61 18.37
C PRO A 253 3.74 26.09 19.80
N TRP A 254 4.05 26.93 20.80
CA TRP A 254 4.16 26.55 22.20
C TRP A 254 2.91 26.84 23.01
N ASN A 255 2.00 27.68 22.50
CA ASN A 255 0.76 28.02 23.17
C ASN A 255 -0.45 27.78 22.28
N GLU A 256 -1.49 27.16 22.82
CA GLU A 256 -2.76 26.91 22.16
C GLU A 256 -3.85 27.83 22.73
N GLY A 257 -4.60 28.49 21.86
CA GLY A 257 -5.62 29.47 22.23
C GLY A 257 -5.23 30.91 21.90
N GLU A 258 -6.21 31.81 21.95
CA GLU A 258 -6.04 33.23 21.64
C GLU A 258 -6.15 34.09 22.91
N GLY A 259 -5.40 35.20 22.95
CA GLY A 259 -5.45 36.18 24.03
C GLY A 259 -5.01 35.63 25.39
N GLU A 260 -5.80 35.90 26.42
CA GLU A 260 -5.54 35.49 27.81
C GLU A 260 -5.72 33.98 28.03
N ASN A 261 -6.39 33.27 27.11
CA ASN A 261 -6.68 31.83 27.22
C ASN A 261 -5.57 30.93 26.64
N LYS A 262 -4.32 31.42 26.55
CA LYS A 262 -3.18 30.65 26.06
C LYS A 262 -2.83 29.52 27.02
N ARG A 263 -3.03 28.28 26.58
CA ARG A 263 -2.60 27.07 27.30
C ARG A 263 -1.26 26.60 26.74
N PRO A 264 -0.25 26.34 27.58
CA PRO A 264 1.02 25.80 27.09
C PRO A 264 0.78 24.42 26.49
N VAL A 265 1.27 24.22 25.27
CA VAL A 265 1.28 22.91 24.60
C VAL A 265 2.40 22.08 25.24
N PRO A 266 2.12 20.83 25.67
CA PRO A 266 3.13 19.98 26.27
C PRO A 266 4.35 19.79 25.35
N ARG A 267 5.55 19.93 25.91
CA ARG A 267 6.79 19.58 25.21
C ARG A 267 6.92 18.07 25.12
N LEU A 268 7.68 17.56 24.15
CA LEU A 268 7.82 16.11 23.98
C LEU A 268 8.41 15.45 25.25
N ALA A 269 9.29 16.17 25.95
CA ALA A 269 9.86 15.75 27.23
C ALA A 269 8.86 15.75 28.40
N GLU A 270 7.78 16.51 28.32
CA GLU A 270 6.72 16.60 29.34
C GLU A 270 5.57 15.63 29.09
N MET A 271 5.48 15.10 27.86
CA MET A 271 4.48 14.09 27.52
C MET A 271 4.90 12.75 28.11
N ASP A 272 4.04 12.17 28.96
CA ASP A 272 4.19 10.79 29.37
C ASP A 272 3.83 9.86 28.21
N LEU A 273 4.84 9.51 27.40
CA LEU A 273 4.71 8.59 26.28
C LEU A 273 4.76 7.13 26.72
N GLN A 274 4.79 6.85 28.04
CA GLN A 274 4.75 5.47 28.50
C GLN A 274 3.39 4.85 28.12
N PRO A 275 3.39 3.64 27.54
CA PRO A 275 2.14 2.93 27.36
C PRO A 275 1.50 2.80 28.74
N PRO A 276 0.19 3.08 28.89
CA PRO A 276 -0.47 2.97 30.17
C PRO A 276 -0.17 1.58 30.72
N THR A 277 0.54 1.53 31.84
CA THR A 277 0.83 0.28 32.52
C THR A 277 -0.53 -0.28 32.88
N VAL A 278 -0.98 -1.28 32.10
CA VAL A 278 -2.21 -2.01 32.41
C VAL A 278 -1.90 -2.65 33.74
N ALA A 279 -2.41 -2.07 34.83
CA ALA A 279 -2.29 -2.66 36.14
C ALA A 279 -2.72 -4.12 35.97
N PRO A 280 -1.85 -5.10 36.32
CA PRO A 280 -2.25 -6.49 36.23
C PRO A 280 -3.57 -6.58 36.99
N ALA A 281 -4.61 -7.11 36.35
CA ALA A 281 -5.94 -7.21 36.92
C ALA A 281 -5.79 -7.92 38.27
N ARG A 282 -5.70 -7.13 39.33
CA ARG A 282 -5.49 -7.61 40.68
C ARG A 282 -6.86 -8.09 41.10
N ASN A 283 -6.97 -9.41 41.16
CA ASN A 283 -8.13 -10.16 41.63
C ASN A 283 -9.26 -10.19 40.60
N ALA A 284 -9.17 -11.14 39.66
CA ALA A 284 -10.38 -11.91 39.39
C ALA A 284 -10.82 -12.49 40.74
N PRO A 285 -12.08 -12.31 41.18
CA PRO A 285 -12.55 -12.90 42.42
C PRO A 285 -12.27 -14.41 42.33
N GLU A 286 -11.49 -14.89 43.28
CA GLU A 286 -11.30 -16.30 43.56
C GLU A 286 -12.71 -16.88 43.66
N LYS A 287 -13.12 -17.63 42.63
CA LYS A 287 -14.39 -18.33 42.65
C LYS A 287 -14.21 -19.41 43.72
N ASP A 288 -14.70 -19.12 44.91
CA ASP A 288 -15.03 -20.14 45.90
C ASP A 288 -15.93 -21.17 45.21
N THR A 289 -15.33 -22.31 44.89
CA THR A 289 -16.00 -23.50 44.40
C THR A 289 -16.77 -24.12 45.55
N GLU A 290 -17.98 -23.64 45.81
CA GLU A 290 -18.95 -24.35 46.64
C GLU A 290 -20.38 -23.88 46.32
N ASN A 291 -20.96 -24.44 45.24
CA ASN A 291 -22.29 -25.08 45.29
C ASN A 291 -22.76 -25.48 43.89
N GLU A 292 -22.97 -26.78 43.76
CA GLU A 292 -23.65 -27.46 42.68
C GLU A 292 -25.15 -27.48 43.01
N ALA A 293 -25.93 -26.57 42.43
CA ALA A 293 -27.38 -26.71 42.33
C ALA A 293 -27.94 -25.83 41.20
N ALA A 294 -28.34 -26.50 40.12
CA ALA A 294 -29.38 -26.12 39.16
C ALA A 294 -29.70 -24.63 38.99
N ALA A 295 -29.10 -23.99 37.98
CA ALA A 295 -29.72 -22.85 37.32
C ALA A 295 -29.22 -22.77 35.86
N GLU A 296 -30.09 -23.19 34.96
CA GLU A 296 -30.08 -22.93 33.53
C GLU A 296 -30.20 -21.41 33.31
N HIS A 297 -29.09 -20.67 33.34
CA HIS A 297 -29.07 -19.21 33.16
C HIS A 297 -28.02 -18.77 32.13
N ALA A 298 -28.57 -18.23 31.05
CA ALA A 298 -28.04 -17.32 30.04
C ALA A 298 -26.55 -16.91 30.14
N VAL A 299 -25.80 -17.24 29.09
CA VAL A 299 -24.50 -16.67 28.77
C VAL A 299 -24.63 -15.14 28.66
N PRO A 300 -23.92 -14.34 29.48
CA PRO A 300 -23.92 -12.90 29.30
C PRO A 300 -23.10 -12.56 28.07
N VAL A 301 -23.77 -12.14 26.99
CA VAL A 301 -23.15 -11.46 25.86
C VAL A 301 -22.42 -10.25 26.41
N THR A 302 -21.09 -10.30 26.41
CA THR A 302 -20.25 -9.17 26.83
C THR A 302 -20.29 -8.13 25.71
N VAL A 303 -21.35 -7.33 25.68
CA VAL A 303 -21.45 -6.15 24.82
C VAL A 303 -20.49 -5.12 25.36
N TRP A 304 -19.44 -4.83 24.60
CA TRP A 304 -18.53 -3.73 24.91
C TRP A 304 -19.35 -2.43 25.01
N PRO A 305 -19.38 -1.73 26.16
CA PRO A 305 -20.07 -0.46 26.22
C PRO A 305 -19.31 0.51 25.33
N VAL A 306 -19.87 0.83 24.16
CA VAL A 306 -19.48 2.02 23.42
C VAL A 306 -20.22 3.16 24.08
N PRO A 307 -19.58 4.01 24.91
CA PRO A 307 -20.24 5.17 25.45
C PRO A 307 -20.69 6.07 24.29
N LEU A 308 -22.00 6.10 24.04
CA LEU A 308 -22.68 7.12 23.25
C LEU A 308 -22.72 8.42 24.08
N GLY A 309 -21.54 9.00 24.30
CA GLY A 309 -21.38 10.35 24.81
C GLY A 309 -20.93 11.26 23.67
N ASN A 310 -21.73 12.30 23.41
CA ASN A 310 -21.52 13.37 22.42
C ASN A 310 -20.08 13.53 21.92
N ARG A 311 -19.82 13.04 20.71
CA ARG A 311 -18.61 13.40 19.97
C ARG A 311 -18.89 14.71 19.21
N PRO A 312 -18.19 15.82 19.50
CA PRO A 312 -18.01 16.83 18.46
C PRO A 312 -17.34 16.14 17.27
N ALA A 313 -17.85 16.40 16.06
CA ALA A 313 -17.44 15.75 14.82
C ALA A 313 -15.91 15.64 14.71
N LEU A 314 -15.39 14.42 14.79
CA LEU A 314 -14.02 14.13 14.38
C LEU A 314 -13.98 14.34 12.86
N THR A 315 -13.24 15.36 12.43
CA THR A 315 -12.90 15.57 11.03
C THR A 315 -12.25 14.32 10.49
N VAL A 316 -12.85 13.76 9.44
CA VAL A 316 -12.32 12.66 8.64
C VAL A 316 -10.97 13.11 8.08
N ILE A 317 -9.87 12.68 8.70
CA ILE A 317 -8.53 12.83 8.12
C ILE A 317 -8.44 11.80 7.00
N ALA A 318 -8.31 12.31 5.78
CA ALA A 318 -8.14 11.53 4.57
C ALA A 318 -6.96 10.54 4.66
N ARG A 319 -7.14 9.39 4.01
CA ARG A 319 -6.16 8.31 3.81
C ARG A 319 -4.72 8.83 3.62
N PRO A 320 -3.71 8.25 4.29
CA PRO A 320 -2.33 8.43 3.85
C PRO A 320 -2.12 7.70 2.52
N THR A 321 -1.61 8.45 1.54
CA THR A 321 -0.99 7.92 0.33
C THR A 321 0.29 7.12 0.67
N PRO A 322 0.61 6.06 -0.07
CA PRO A 322 1.79 5.25 0.19
C PRO A 322 3.07 6.07 -0.05
N VAL A 323 3.88 6.20 1.00
CA VAL A 323 5.22 6.79 0.97
C VAL A 323 6.15 5.89 0.15
N LYS A 324 6.69 6.43 -0.94
CA LYS A 324 7.83 5.86 -1.67
C LYS A 324 9.03 5.80 -0.73
N THR A 325 9.48 4.60 -0.39
CA THR A 325 10.74 4.36 0.31
C THR A 325 11.92 4.75 -0.59
N GLY A 326 12.68 5.73 -0.12
CA GLY A 326 13.91 6.20 -0.71
C GLY A 326 15.02 5.15 -0.63
N LYS A 327 15.55 4.86 -1.81
CA LYS A 327 16.86 4.32 -2.18
C LYS A 327 17.97 4.64 -1.14
N GLY A 328 18.32 3.65 -0.32
CA GLY A 328 19.56 3.63 0.46
C GLY A 328 20.65 2.94 -0.35
N THR A 329 21.65 3.71 -0.78
CA THR A 329 22.90 3.26 -1.39
C THR A 329 23.79 2.60 -0.34
N GLY A 330 23.88 1.27 -0.37
CA GLY A 330 24.87 0.48 0.37
C GLY A 330 25.59 -0.45 -0.59
N LYS A 331 26.83 -0.08 -0.93
CA LYS A 331 27.77 -0.80 -1.79
C LYS A 331 28.12 -2.14 -1.13
N SER A 332 27.77 -3.27 -1.77
CA SER A 332 28.28 -4.60 -1.41
C SER A 332 29.05 -5.16 -2.59
N THR A 333 30.36 -5.28 -2.41
CA THR A 333 31.28 -5.98 -3.30
C THR A 333 31.19 -7.49 -3.03
N VAL A 334 30.75 -8.21 -4.05
CA VAL A 334 31.29 -9.49 -4.57
C VAL A 334 32.01 -10.41 -3.56
N ARG A 335 31.42 -11.59 -3.34
CA ARG A 335 32.16 -12.85 -3.52
C ARG A 335 31.23 -14.01 -3.91
N THR A 336 31.75 -14.75 -4.87
CA THR A 336 31.25 -15.84 -5.71
C THR A 336 31.13 -17.19 -5.00
N GLY A 337 30.19 -18.00 -5.51
CA GLY A 337 30.48 -19.38 -5.94
C GLY A 337 30.09 -20.50 -4.98
N GLY A 338 29.35 -21.49 -5.49
CA GLY A 338 29.28 -22.83 -4.91
C GLY A 338 27.96 -23.54 -5.15
N ASP A 339 27.87 -24.22 -6.29
CA ASP A 339 27.10 -25.44 -6.59
C ASP A 339 25.93 -25.82 -5.68
N ARG A 340 24.72 -25.82 -6.25
CA ARG A 340 23.74 -26.86 -5.94
C ARG A 340 23.13 -27.40 -7.22
N ASP A 341 23.49 -28.64 -7.46
CA ASP A 341 23.00 -29.50 -8.53
C ASP A 341 21.47 -29.57 -8.58
N ALA A 342 21.00 -29.62 -9.82
CA ALA A 342 19.63 -29.89 -10.18
C ALA A 342 19.19 -31.25 -9.61
N GLN A 343 18.24 -31.23 -8.68
CA GLN A 343 17.55 -32.43 -8.23
C GLN A 343 16.27 -32.59 -9.07
N PRO A 344 16.08 -33.73 -9.76
CA PRO A 344 14.90 -33.95 -10.59
C PRO A 344 13.65 -34.14 -9.73
N ASP A 345 12.59 -33.38 -10.06
CA ASP A 345 11.28 -33.44 -9.43
C ASP A 345 10.67 -34.85 -9.55
N ALA A 346 10.76 -35.62 -8.46
CA ALA A 346 10.01 -36.86 -8.30
C ALA A 346 8.53 -36.52 -8.09
N GLY A 347 7.72 -36.79 -9.12
CA GLY A 347 6.28 -36.63 -9.11
C GLY A 347 5.62 -37.47 -8.01
N THR A 348 5.17 -36.80 -6.95
CA THR A 348 4.20 -37.38 -6.02
C THR A 348 2.78 -37.06 -6.52
N PRO A 349 1.86 -38.05 -6.56
CA PRO A 349 0.49 -37.80 -6.98
C PRO A 349 -0.21 -36.89 -5.98
N ARG A 350 -0.66 -35.72 -6.45
CA ARG A 350 -1.42 -34.75 -5.65
C ARG A 350 -2.72 -35.40 -5.17
N ARG A 351 -2.86 -35.56 -3.85
CA ARG A 351 -4.11 -36.02 -3.22
C ARG A 351 -5.27 -35.09 -3.61
N PRO A 352 -6.43 -35.62 -4.03
CA PRO A 352 -7.61 -34.83 -4.32
C PRO A 352 -8.11 -34.16 -3.03
N ARG A 353 -8.22 -32.83 -3.06
CA ARG A 353 -8.75 -32.05 -1.92
C ARG A 353 -10.27 -32.32 -1.80
N PRO A 354 -10.82 -32.55 -0.59
CA PRO A 354 -12.23 -32.92 -0.40
C PRO A 354 -13.25 -31.83 -0.75
N ASN A 355 -12.81 -30.58 -0.95
CA ASN A 355 -13.71 -29.44 -1.08
C ASN A 355 -13.64 -28.83 -2.48
N LYS A 356 -14.00 -29.61 -3.50
CA LYS A 356 -14.21 -29.11 -4.87
C LYS A 356 -15.70 -28.83 -5.03
N GLY A 357 -16.11 -27.56 -4.92
CA GLY A 357 -17.50 -27.14 -5.21
C GLY A 357 -18.14 -26.17 -4.23
N VAL A 358 -17.51 -25.83 -3.10
CA VAL A 358 -18.07 -24.82 -2.19
C VAL A 358 -17.71 -23.42 -2.72
N PRO A 359 -18.70 -22.55 -3.03
CA PRO A 359 -18.42 -21.19 -3.46
C PRO A 359 -17.74 -20.42 -2.32
N VAL A 360 -16.49 -20.02 -2.56
CA VAL A 360 -15.72 -19.23 -1.61
C VAL A 360 -16.35 -17.83 -1.51
N PRO A 361 -16.68 -17.33 -0.30
CA PRO A 361 -17.27 -16.02 -0.11
C PRO A 361 -16.35 -14.92 -0.66
N GLU A 362 -16.94 -13.83 -1.15
CA GLU A 362 -16.23 -12.83 -1.94
C GLU A 362 -15.06 -12.16 -1.21
N ALA A 363 -15.15 -12.09 0.13
CA ALA A 363 -14.10 -11.58 1.01
C ALA A 363 -12.86 -12.50 1.13
N ALA A 364 -12.97 -13.77 0.75
CA ALA A 364 -11.89 -14.75 0.76
C ALA A 364 -11.30 -15.02 -0.64
N LYS A 365 -11.77 -14.30 -1.68
CA LYS A 365 -11.08 -14.27 -2.97
C LYS A 365 -9.70 -13.62 -2.74
N PRO A 366 -8.59 -14.24 -3.19
CA PRO A 366 -7.25 -13.68 -2.99
C PRO A 366 -7.18 -12.26 -3.57
N LEU A 367 -6.57 -11.34 -2.82
CA LEU A 367 -6.33 -9.96 -3.28
C LEU A 367 -5.68 -9.98 -4.68
N PRO A 368 -5.95 -8.97 -5.53
CA PRO A 368 -5.38 -8.89 -6.86
C PRO A 368 -3.86 -9.03 -6.78
N ARG A 369 -3.33 -10.05 -7.48
CA ARG A 369 -1.89 -10.37 -7.50
C ARG A 369 -1.09 -9.11 -7.77
N THR A 370 -0.12 -8.84 -6.90
CA THR A 370 0.79 -7.71 -7.09
C THR A 370 1.60 -7.95 -8.36
N SER A 371 2.07 -6.90 -9.05
CA SER A 371 2.89 -7.01 -10.27
C SER A 371 4.13 -7.91 -10.11
N ARG A 372 4.54 -8.20 -8.87
CA ARG A 372 5.62 -9.12 -8.52
C ARG A 372 5.29 -10.59 -8.82
N ASP A 373 4.03 -10.98 -8.73
CA ASP A 373 3.59 -12.39 -8.82
C ASP A 373 3.15 -12.79 -10.24
N ARG A 374 3.13 -11.84 -11.18
CA ARG A 374 2.82 -12.09 -12.59
C ARG A 374 4.01 -12.70 -13.32
N THR A 375 3.75 -13.63 -14.23
CA THR A 375 4.81 -14.22 -15.08
C THR A 375 5.28 -13.20 -16.13
N ASP A 376 6.46 -13.43 -16.72
CA ASP A 376 6.98 -12.53 -17.75
C ASP A 376 6.08 -12.53 -19.01
N THR A 377 5.38 -13.63 -19.30
CA THR A 377 4.40 -13.76 -20.40
C THR A 377 3.14 -12.93 -20.15
N GLU A 378 2.56 -12.98 -18.95
CA GLU A 378 1.40 -12.16 -18.57
C GLU A 378 1.71 -10.66 -18.65
N LEU A 379 2.94 -10.27 -18.30
CA LEU A 379 3.40 -8.88 -18.40
C LEU A 379 3.66 -8.45 -19.85
N GLN A 380 4.06 -9.36 -20.74
CA GLN A 380 4.19 -9.11 -22.18
C GLN A 380 2.84 -8.86 -22.84
N GLU A 381 1.84 -9.70 -22.57
CA GLU A 381 0.47 -9.53 -23.08
C GLU A 381 -0.13 -8.20 -22.62
N GLN A 382 0.03 -7.87 -21.32
CA GLN A 382 -0.42 -6.60 -20.78
C GLN A 382 0.29 -5.40 -21.41
N LEU A 383 1.60 -5.50 -21.69
CA LEU A 383 2.35 -4.45 -22.37
C LEU A 383 1.88 -4.28 -23.83
N ALA A 384 1.64 -5.38 -24.54
CA ALA A 384 1.12 -5.36 -25.91
C ALA A 384 -0.25 -4.68 -25.97
N GLU A 385 -1.13 -4.94 -25.00
CA GLU A 385 -2.43 -4.30 -24.89
C GLU A 385 -2.32 -2.79 -24.63
N LEU A 386 -1.43 -2.37 -23.72
CA LEU A 386 -1.22 -0.95 -23.40
C LEU A 386 -0.61 -0.17 -24.58
N LEU A 387 0.28 -0.80 -25.34
CA LEU A 387 0.84 -0.24 -26.58
C LEU A 387 -0.22 -0.16 -27.69
N ALA A 388 -1.07 -1.18 -27.83
CA ALA A 388 -2.17 -1.18 -28.80
C ALA A 388 -3.20 -0.07 -28.50
N ARG A 389 -3.41 0.27 -27.22
CA ARG A 389 -4.27 1.39 -26.80
C ARG A 389 -3.59 2.77 -26.90
N GLY A 390 -2.28 2.81 -27.14
CA GLY A 390 -1.50 4.06 -27.16
C GLY A 390 -1.37 4.75 -25.80
N GLU A 391 -1.57 4.02 -24.70
CA GLU A 391 -1.51 4.58 -23.34
C GLU A 391 -0.06 4.82 -22.86
N ILE A 392 0.92 4.19 -23.52
CA ILE A 392 2.33 4.20 -23.12
C ILE A 392 3.23 4.36 -24.34
N GLU A 393 4.23 5.22 -24.23
CA GLU A 393 5.29 5.34 -25.24
C GLU A 393 6.26 4.14 -25.17
N PRO A 394 6.78 3.65 -26.31
CA PRO A 394 7.72 2.54 -26.36
C PRO A 394 9.07 2.94 -25.74
N GLY A 395 9.21 2.75 -24.43
CA GLY A 395 10.42 3.06 -23.68
C GLY A 395 10.50 2.31 -22.34
N VAL A 396 11.69 1.81 -22.00
CA VAL A 396 11.90 0.95 -20.80
C VAL A 396 11.44 1.64 -19.51
N ARG A 397 11.56 2.97 -19.42
CA ARG A 397 11.12 3.75 -18.25
C ARG A 397 9.60 3.83 -18.14
N ALA A 398 8.91 4.03 -19.26
CA ALA A 398 7.45 4.09 -19.30
C ALA A 398 6.83 2.72 -18.97
N VAL A 399 7.40 1.63 -19.51
CA VAL A 399 7.00 0.24 -19.20
C VAL A 399 7.20 -0.09 -17.73
N LYS A 400 8.35 0.32 -17.15
CA LYS A 400 8.65 0.11 -15.73
C LYS A 400 7.62 0.81 -14.84
N ASP A 401 7.32 2.07 -15.11
CA ASP A 401 6.42 2.87 -14.29
C ASP A 401 4.95 2.42 -14.44
N ALA A 402 4.54 1.99 -15.63
CA ALA A 402 3.19 1.50 -15.89
C ALA A 402 2.91 0.09 -15.33
N LEU A 403 3.87 -0.84 -15.46
CA LEU A 403 3.72 -2.20 -14.94
C LEU A 403 4.15 -2.34 -13.46
N GLY A 404 4.77 -1.32 -12.89
CA GLY A 404 5.26 -1.33 -11.51
C GLY A 404 6.31 -2.41 -11.26
N ILE A 405 7.21 -2.64 -12.22
CA ILE A 405 8.26 -3.68 -12.18
C ILE A 405 9.67 -3.08 -12.07
N GLY A 406 10.68 -3.93 -11.86
CA GLY A 406 12.09 -3.51 -11.88
C GLY A 406 12.58 -3.17 -13.29
N TYR A 407 13.60 -2.32 -13.40
CA TYR A 407 14.14 -1.85 -14.69
C TYR A 407 14.66 -2.98 -15.58
N ASP A 408 15.41 -3.93 -15.01
CA ASP A 408 15.97 -5.06 -15.77
C ASP A 408 14.87 -5.99 -16.28
N ARG A 409 13.79 -6.16 -15.50
CA ARG A 409 12.63 -6.96 -15.88
C ARG A 409 11.85 -6.28 -17.02
N ALA A 410 11.66 -4.95 -16.94
CA ALA A 410 11.06 -4.17 -18.02
C ALA A 410 11.88 -4.24 -19.32
N LYS A 411 13.21 -4.23 -19.22
CA LYS A 411 14.11 -4.39 -20.37
C LYS A 411 13.96 -5.75 -21.03
N ARG A 412 13.89 -6.84 -20.25
CA ARG A 412 13.67 -8.21 -20.77
C ARG A 412 12.31 -8.36 -21.46
N ILE A 413 11.26 -7.83 -20.84
CA ILE A 413 9.89 -7.88 -21.40
C ILE A 413 9.82 -7.12 -22.74
N MET A 414 10.41 -5.92 -22.80
CA MET A 414 10.50 -5.15 -24.05
C MET A 414 11.29 -5.88 -25.14
N ALA A 415 12.43 -6.49 -24.79
CA ALA A 415 13.25 -7.21 -25.76
C ALA A 415 12.52 -8.43 -26.33
N ALA A 416 11.85 -9.21 -25.47
CA ALA A 416 11.08 -10.37 -25.89
C ALA A 416 9.84 -9.99 -26.73
N LEU A 417 9.17 -8.88 -26.40
CA LEU A 417 8.08 -8.35 -27.23
C LEU A 417 8.59 -7.89 -28.60
N ALA A 418 9.78 -7.26 -28.65
CA ALA A 418 10.39 -6.86 -29.91
C ALA A 418 10.75 -8.08 -30.77
N GLU A 419 11.32 -9.14 -30.19
CA GLU A 419 11.60 -10.40 -30.88
C GLU A 419 10.33 -11.07 -31.42
N GLU A 420 9.23 -11.05 -30.67
CA GLU A 420 7.94 -11.59 -31.13
C GLU A 420 7.39 -10.79 -32.32
N VAL A 421 7.46 -9.46 -32.27
CA VAL A 421 7.01 -8.59 -33.38
C VAL A 421 7.88 -8.78 -34.62
N THR A 422 9.21 -8.87 -34.48
CA THR A 422 10.11 -9.13 -35.61
C THR A 422 9.96 -10.54 -36.16
N GLY A 423 9.84 -11.55 -35.30
CA GLY A 423 9.66 -12.95 -35.73
C GLY A 423 8.31 -13.22 -36.39
N LYS A 424 7.29 -12.41 -36.08
CA LYS A 424 5.99 -12.44 -36.77
C LYS A 424 6.05 -11.74 -38.12
N ALA A 425 6.88 -10.71 -38.27
CA ALA A 425 7.11 -10.04 -39.55
C ALA A 425 7.86 -10.94 -40.54
N ASP A 426 8.88 -11.67 -40.07
CA ASP A 426 9.64 -12.61 -40.91
C ASP A 426 8.82 -13.82 -41.39
N ASN A 427 7.78 -14.21 -40.62
CA ASN A 427 6.82 -15.24 -41.04
C ASN A 427 5.67 -14.71 -41.91
N ALA A 428 5.49 -13.39 -42.00
CA ALA A 428 4.42 -12.78 -42.80
C ALA A 428 4.86 -12.42 -44.24
N ASP A 429 6.10 -12.71 -44.63
CA ASP A 429 6.64 -12.44 -45.97
C ASP A 429 6.23 -13.51 -47.02
N LEU A 430 4.94 -13.80 -47.05
CA LEU A 430 4.21 -14.33 -48.21
C LEU A 430 2.91 -13.54 -48.50
N GLY A 431 2.83 -12.28 -48.06
CA GLY A 431 1.75 -11.39 -48.51
C GLY A 431 1.65 -10.07 -47.77
N GLU A 432 2.07 -9.01 -48.45
CA GLU A 432 1.54 -7.65 -48.32
C GLU A 432 2.10 -6.73 -47.21
N VAL A 433 3.14 -5.98 -47.61
CA VAL A 433 3.59 -4.64 -47.19
C VAL A 433 3.04 -4.08 -45.86
N ALA A 434 3.77 -4.31 -44.77
CA ALA A 434 3.68 -3.50 -43.54
C ALA A 434 4.98 -2.70 -43.33
N ARG A 435 4.83 -1.39 -43.08
CA ARG A 435 5.95 -0.44 -42.93
C ARG A 435 6.80 -0.74 -41.68
N PRO A 436 8.14 -0.75 -41.77
CA PRO A 436 9.01 -0.98 -40.61
C PRO A 436 9.03 0.23 -39.67
N LEU A 437 8.81 -0.02 -38.37
CA LEU A 437 9.10 0.91 -37.28
C LEU A 437 10.61 1.05 -37.13
N THR A 438 11.14 2.17 -37.62
CA THR A 438 12.54 2.55 -37.44
C THR A 438 12.75 3.11 -36.04
N VAL A 439 13.44 2.35 -35.19
CA VAL A 439 13.96 2.83 -33.90
C VAL A 439 15.13 3.76 -34.19
N VAL A 440 14.90 5.07 -34.12
CA VAL A 440 15.96 6.08 -34.16
C VAL A 440 16.72 6.01 -32.84
N ALA A 441 17.91 5.39 -32.88
CA ALA A 441 18.89 5.48 -31.82
C ALA A 441 19.48 6.91 -31.80
N GLY A 442 18.86 7.78 -31.02
CA GLY A 442 19.38 9.11 -30.73
C GLY A 442 20.51 9.04 -29.71
N GLY A 443 21.75 8.99 -30.20
CA GLY A 443 22.94 9.32 -29.44
C GLY A 443 23.59 10.57 -30.02
N ALA A 444 23.68 11.65 -29.24
CA ALA A 444 24.79 12.62 -29.28
C ALA A 444 24.68 13.69 -28.18
N LYS A 445 25.78 13.80 -27.44
CA LYS A 445 26.44 14.97 -26.79
C LYS A 445 25.71 15.77 -25.72
#